data_AF-A0A023Q3X6-F1
#
_entry.id   AF-A0A023Q3X6-F1
#
_cell.length_a   1.000
_cell.length_b   1.000
_cell.length_c   1.000
_cell.angle_alpha   90.00
_cell.angle_beta   90.00
_cell.angle_gamma   90.00
#
_symmetry.space_group_name_H-M   'P 1'
#
loop_
_entity.id
_entity.type
_entity.pdbx_description
1 polymer ?
#
loop_
_entity_poly.entity_id
_entity_poly.type
_entity_poly.pdbx_seq_one_letter_code
_entity_poly.pdbx_strand_id
1 'polypeptide(L)'
;VLKPVAIYPDPARTNGVLVMCEVMMPDGVTPHPSNARATILDDEDAWFGFEQEYFFYENGRPLGFPESGYPAPQGPYYTGVGYSNVGSVAREIVEEHLDLCLAAGINHEGINAEVAKGQWEFQIFGKGSKKAADQIWMARYLLQRLTEKYGIDIEYHCKPLGDTDWNGSGMHCNFSTKYMREVGGKAYFEALMAQFEKNLMDHINVYGPDNDKRLTGKHETAPWNKFSYGVADRGASIRVPHSFIKND
;
A
#
# COMPACT_ATOMS: atom_id res chain seq x y z
N VAL A 1 14.58 0.22 -23.48
CA VAL A 1 14.89 -1.22 -23.31
C VAL A 1 14.20 -1.72 -22.05
N LEU A 2 13.60 -2.91 -22.07
CA LEU A 2 13.08 -3.58 -20.87
C LEU A 2 14.17 -4.47 -20.32
N LYS A 3 14.60 -4.22 -19.08
CA LYS A 3 15.63 -5.00 -18.40
C LYS A 3 14.97 -5.83 -17.30
N PRO A 4 14.99 -7.18 -17.37
CA PRO A 4 14.45 -8.03 -16.33
C PRO A 4 15.11 -7.77 -14.97
N VAL A 5 14.32 -7.70 -13.91
CA VAL A 5 14.80 -7.46 -12.53
C VAL A 5 14.26 -8.45 -11.50
N ALA A 6 13.10 -9.07 -11.76
CA ALA A 6 12.57 -10.16 -10.94
C ALA A 6 11.68 -11.08 -11.81
N ILE A 7 11.60 -12.33 -11.40
CA ILE A 7 10.88 -13.40 -12.11
C ILE A 7 9.95 -14.09 -11.10
N TYR A 8 8.70 -14.28 -11.49
CA TYR A 8 7.66 -14.92 -10.68
C TYR A 8 6.94 -15.98 -11.53
N PRO A 9 6.54 -17.12 -10.97
CA PRO A 9 5.56 -18.00 -11.64
C PRO A 9 4.29 -17.21 -11.97
N ASP A 10 3.69 -17.44 -13.15
CA ASP A 10 2.36 -16.91 -13.48
C ASP A 10 1.29 -17.96 -13.11
N PRO A 11 0.60 -17.82 -11.97
CA PRO A 11 -0.40 -18.80 -11.55
C PRO A 11 -1.64 -18.84 -12.45
N ALA A 12 -1.88 -17.80 -13.25
CA ALA A 12 -3.01 -17.71 -14.17
C ALA A 12 -2.70 -18.32 -15.56
N ARG A 13 -1.50 -18.90 -15.78
CA ARG A 13 -1.11 -19.55 -17.04
C ARG A 13 -0.34 -20.85 -16.80
N THR A 14 -0.70 -21.91 -17.51
CA THR A 14 0.09 -23.15 -17.50
C THR A 14 1.50 -22.89 -18.02
N ASN A 15 2.52 -23.18 -17.21
CA ASN A 15 3.94 -22.90 -17.49
C ASN A 15 4.23 -21.42 -17.81
N GLY A 16 3.40 -20.50 -17.30
CA GLY A 16 3.61 -19.08 -17.48
C GLY A 16 4.60 -18.49 -16.48
N VAL A 17 5.20 -17.37 -16.86
CA VAL A 17 6.14 -16.61 -16.04
C VAL A 17 5.81 -15.13 -16.16
N LEU A 18 5.83 -14.42 -15.03
CA LEU A 18 5.78 -12.96 -14.96
C LEU A 18 7.20 -12.43 -14.78
N VAL A 19 7.57 -11.45 -15.61
CA VAL A 19 8.90 -10.84 -15.57
C VAL A 19 8.75 -9.35 -15.27
N MET A 20 9.05 -8.98 -14.02
CA MET A 20 9.17 -7.57 -13.64
C MET A 20 10.39 -6.99 -14.33
N CYS A 21 10.22 -5.85 -14.99
CA CYS A 21 11.30 -5.17 -15.71
C CYS A 21 11.47 -3.75 -15.20
N GLU A 22 12.70 -3.27 -15.21
CA GLU A 22 12.98 -1.84 -15.16
C GLU A 22 13.14 -1.29 -16.59
N VAL A 23 12.85 0.01 -16.76
CA VAL A 23 12.90 0.67 -18.05
C VAL A 23 14.21 1.44 -18.19
N MET A 24 14.95 1.13 -19.25
CA MET A 24 16.22 1.77 -19.59
C MET A 24 16.09 2.56 -20.89
N MET A 25 16.95 3.55 -21.09
CA MET A 25 17.14 4.23 -22.37
C MET A 25 17.63 3.25 -23.46
N PRO A 26 17.63 3.63 -24.75
CA PRO A 26 18.10 2.75 -25.84
C PRO A 26 19.55 2.25 -25.69
N ASP A 27 20.39 2.96 -24.93
CA ASP A 27 21.76 2.54 -24.61
C ASP A 27 21.86 1.29 -23.71
N GLY A 28 20.75 0.88 -23.08
CA GLY A 28 20.69 -0.28 -22.20
C GLY A 28 21.34 -0.09 -20.83
N VAL A 29 21.90 1.08 -20.52
CA VAL A 29 22.65 1.35 -19.27
C VAL A 29 22.08 2.52 -18.50
N THR A 30 21.60 3.57 -19.17
CA THR A 30 21.01 4.74 -18.52
C THR A 30 19.55 4.44 -18.13
N PRO A 31 19.15 4.58 -16.86
CA PRO A 31 17.74 4.45 -16.47
C PRO A 31 16.86 5.45 -17.22
N HIS A 32 15.68 5.02 -17.66
CA HIS A 32 14.68 5.96 -18.21
C HIS A 32 14.23 6.95 -17.12
N PRO A 33 13.87 8.20 -17.42
CA PRO A 33 13.43 9.18 -16.40
C PRO A 33 12.25 8.72 -15.51
N SER A 34 11.43 7.79 -16.00
CA SER A 34 10.34 7.19 -15.21
C SER A 34 10.76 5.99 -14.35
N ASN A 35 12.02 5.54 -14.42
CA ASN A 35 12.53 4.38 -13.69
C ASN A 35 12.92 4.78 -12.25
N ALA A 36 11.90 4.94 -11.40
CA ALA A 36 12.10 5.18 -9.97
C ALA A 36 12.74 3.99 -9.25
N ARG A 37 12.67 2.77 -9.80
CA ARG A 37 13.34 1.60 -9.21
C ARG A 37 14.86 1.78 -9.15
N ALA A 38 15.44 2.45 -10.14
CA ALA A 38 16.88 2.73 -10.19
C ALA A 38 17.36 3.65 -9.06
N THR A 39 16.46 4.42 -8.41
CA THR A 39 16.80 5.30 -7.29
C THR A 39 16.72 4.60 -5.93
N ILE A 40 16.23 3.35 -5.89
CA ILE A 40 16.12 2.56 -4.66
C ILE A 40 17.48 1.95 -4.34
N LEU A 41 18.02 2.28 -3.16
CA LEU A 41 19.22 1.61 -2.62
C LEU A 41 18.94 0.12 -2.49
N ASP A 42 19.87 -0.74 -2.89
CA ASP A 42 19.74 -2.19 -2.74
C ASP A 42 20.24 -2.62 -1.36
N ASP A 43 19.34 -2.72 -0.40
CA ASP A 43 19.66 -3.02 1.00
C ASP A 43 18.76 -4.15 1.48
N GLU A 44 19.35 -5.34 1.67
CA GLU A 44 18.65 -6.55 2.13
C GLU A 44 18.18 -6.47 3.59
N ASP A 45 18.82 -5.59 4.38
CA ASP A 45 18.55 -5.40 5.80
C ASP A 45 17.53 -4.28 6.07
N ALA A 46 17.21 -3.48 5.06
CA ALA A 46 16.07 -2.58 5.05
C ALA A 46 14.80 -3.35 4.70
N TRP A 47 13.97 -3.59 5.71
CA TRP A 47 12.72 -4.33 5.58
C TRP A 47 11.54 -3.37 5.54
N PHE A 48 10.59 -3.66 4.66
CA PHE A 48 9.40 -2.83 4.46
C PHE A 48 8.15 -3.69 4.44
N GLY A 49 7.10 -3.22 5.11
CA GLY A 49 5.74 -3.77 5.04
C GLY A 49 4.80 -2.69 4.50
N PHE A 50 4.16 -2.94 3.36
CA PHE A 50 3.23 -2.01 2.73
C PHE A 50 1.80 -2.50 2.93
N GLU A 51 0.96 -1.63 3.50
CA GLU A 51 -0.48 -1.84 3.69
C GLU A 51 -1.22 -1.12 2.55
N GLN A 52 -1.42 -1.79 1.41
CA GLN A 52 -2.02 -1.16 0.23
C GLN A 52 -3.54 -1.14 0.33
N GLU A 53 -4.10 0.04 0.54
CA GLU A 53 -5.55 0.26 0.46
C GLU A 53 -5.98 0.62 -0.97
N TYR A 54 -7.18 0.21 -1.36
CA TYR A 54 -7.75 0.49 -2.67
C TYR A 54 -9.28 0.37 -2.64
N PHE A 55 -9.94 0.92 -3.65
CA PHE A 55 -11.36 0.69 -3.88
C PHE A 55 -11.59 -0.15 -5.13
N PHE A 56 -12.57 -1.05 -5.07
CA PHE A 56 -13.18 -1.60 -6.27
C PHE A 56 -14.13 -0.57 -6.88
N TYR A 57 -14.06 -0.37 -8.19
CA TYR A 57 -14.91 0.56 -8.93
C TYR A 57 -15.66 -0.17 -10.04
N GLU A 58 -16.97 0.07 -10.14
CA GLU A 58 -17.82 -0.42 -11.20
C GLU A 58 -18.66 0.76 -11.72
N ASN A 59 -18.66 0.97 -13.05
CA ASN A 59 -19.40 2.06 -13.70
C ASN A 59 -19.11 3.46 -13.09
N GLY A 60 -17.84 3.70 -12.74
CA GLY A 60 -17.38 4.99 -12.20
C GLY A 60 -17.78 5.26 -10.75
N ARG A 61 -18.26 4.25 -10.01
CA ARG A 61 -18.60 4.36 -8.57
C ARG A 61 -17.97 3.21 -7.77
N PRO A 62 -17.73 3.39 -6.46
CA PRO A 62 -17.28 2.28 -5.63
C PRO A 62 -18.24 1.11 -5.65
N LEU A 63 -17.71 -0.11 -5.75
CA LEU A 63 -18.48 -1.34 -5.77
C LEU A 63 -19.36 -1.46 -4.51
N GLY A 64 -20.65 -1.69 -4.73
CA GLY A 64 -21.64 -1.80 -3.65
C GLY A 64 -22.22 -0.45 -3.19
N PHE A 65 -21.83 0.68 -3.79
CA PHE A 65 -22.59 1.91 -3.69
C PHE A 65 -23.86 1.84 -4.54
N PRO A 66 -24.95 2.52 -4.15
CA PRO A 66 -26.11 2.68 -5.02
C PRO A 66 -25.76 3.51 -6.26
N GLU A 67 -26.55 3.34 -7.33
CA GLU A 67 -26.42 4.09 -8.58
C GLU A 67 -26.44 5.61 -8.34
N SER A 68 -27.21 6.06 -7.37
CA SER A 68 -27.21 7.44 -6.87
C SER A 68 -27.18 7.49 -5.34
N GLY A 69 -26.49 8.49 -4.79
CA GLY A 69 -26.33 8.65 -3.35
C GLY A 69 -25.23 7.76 -2.75
N TYR A 70 -25.39 7.42 -1.47
CA TYR A 70 -24.39 6.72 -0.66
C TYR A 70 -25.03 5.52 0.04
N PRO A 71 -24.25 4.47 0.38
CA PRO A 71 -24.73 3.43 1.29
C PRO A 71 -24.88 4.00 2.72
N ALA A 72 -25.26 3.15 3.68
CA ALA A 72 -25.29 3.55 5.09
C ALA A 72 -23.92 4.11 5.54
N PRO A 73 -23.86 5.01 6.55
CA PRO A 73 -22.59 5.57 7.03
C PRO A 73 -21.54 4.51 7.40
N GLN A 74 -20.27 4.92 7.39
CA GLN A 74 -19.15 4.06 7.78
C GLN A 74 -19.33 3.52 9.21
N GLY A 75 -18.79 2.32 9.45
CA GLY A 75 -18.94 1.61 10.73
C GLY A 75 -19.04 0.09 10.57
N PRO A 76 -20.05 -0.44 9.86
CA PRO A 76 -20.24 -1.89 9.74
C PRO A 76 -19.31 -2.56 8.71
N TYR A 77 -18.56 -1.79 7.92
CA TYR A 77 -17.78 -2.28 6.77
C TYR A 77 -16.39 -2.81 7.15
N TYR A 78 -15.69 -2.12 8.06
CA TYR A 78 -14.33 -2.52 8.48
C TYR A 78 -14.34 -3.93 9.06
N THR A 79 -13.54 -4.83 8.49
CA THR A 79 -13.52 -6.26 8.83
C THR A 79 -14.90 -6.93 8.81
N GLY A 80 -15.84 -6.36 8.06
CA GLY A 80 -17.24 -6.77 8.06
C GLY A 80 -17.46 -8.11 7.38
N VAL A 81 -18.53 -8.81 7.79
CA VAL A 81 -18.96 -10.09 7.21
C VAL A 81 -20.45 -9.99 6.84
N GLY A 82 -20.84 -10.65 5.75
CA GLY A 82 -22.22 -10.69 5.25
C GLY A 82 -22.47 -9.73 4.08
N TYR A 83 -23.42 -10.10 3.23
CA TYR A 83 -23.73 -9.42 1.97
C TYR A 83 -23.97 -7.92 2.13
N SER A 84 -24.66 -7.50 3.20
CA SER A 84 -24.92 -6.08 3.48
C SER A 84 -23.64 -5.24 3.60
N ASN A 85 -22.56 -5.85 4.12
CA ASN A 85 -21.34 -5.14 4.46
C ASN A 85 -20.32 -5.24 3.32
N VAL A 86 -20.12 -6.43 2.74
CA VAL A 86 -19.06 -6.68 1.75
C VAL A 86 -19.53 -6.86 0.30
N GLY A 87 -20.84 -7.00 0.07
CA GLY A 87 -21.39 -7.29 -1.26
C GLY A 87 -21.23 -8.75 -1.69
N SER A 88 -21.57 -9.04 -2.94
CA SER A 88 -21.56 -10.40 -3.50
C SER A 88 -20.19 -10.87 -3.99
N VAL A 89 -19.38 -9.98 -4.56
CA VAL A 89 -18.20 -10.36 -5.35
C VAL A 89 -16.87 -9.85 -4.78
N ALA A 90 -16.87 -8.76 -4.00
CA ALA A 90 -15.63 -8.11 -3.57
C ALA A 90 -14.69 -9.08 -2.80
N ARG A 91 -15.24 -9.86 -1.87
CA ARG A 91 -14.45 -10.84 -1.12
C ARG A 91 -13.92 -11.97 -2.00
N GLU A 92 -14.69 -12.44 -2.98
CA GLU A 92 -14.22 -13.47 -3.92
C GLU A 92 -12.96 -13.01 -4.65
N ILE A 93 -12.95 -11.78 -5.14
CA ILE A 93 -11.79 -11.18 -5.82
C ILE A 93 -10.60 -11.06 -4.88
N VAL A 94 -10.82 -10.63 -3.64
CA VAL A 94 -9.75 -10.43 -2.64
C VAL A 94 -9.09 -11.76 -2.27
N GLU A 95 -9.88 -12.80 -2.04
CA GLU A 95 -9.37 -14.14 -1.71
C GLU A 95 -8.61 -14.75 -2.91
N GLU A 96 -9.14 -14.61 -4.14
CA GLU A 96 -8.43 -15.08 -5.34
C GLU A 96 -7.14 -14.29 -5.58
N HIS A 97 -7.11 -12.98 -5.32
CA HIS A 97 -5.90 -12.17 -5.42
C HIS A 97 -4.82 -12.61 -4.41
N LEU A 98 -5.22 -12.92 -3.17
CA LEU A 98 -4.33 -13.49 -2.15
C LEU A 98 -3.72 -14.81 -2.66
N ASP A 99 -4.54 -15.72 -3.16
CA ASP A 99 -4.08 -17.01 -3.70
C ASP A 99 -3.11 -16.83 -4.88
N LEU A 100 -3.41 -15.92 -5.81
CA LEU A 100 -2.53 -15.60 -6.92
C LEU A 100 -1.19 -15.05 -6.44
N CYS A 101 -1.19 -14.16 -5.44
CA CYS A 101 0.04 -13.61 -4.88
C CYS A 101 0.90 -14.69 -4.22
N LEU A 102 0.29 -15.54 -3.39
CA LEU A 102 0.99 -16.64 -2.72
C LEU A 102 1.55 -17.65 -3.74
N ALA A 103 0.77 -18.01 -4.75
CA ALA A 103 1.21 -18.92 -5.81
C ALA A 103 2.33 -18.33 -6.69
N ALA A 104 2.37 -17.01 -6.85
CA ALA A 104 3.47 -16.29 -7.50
C ALA A 104 4.72 -16.14 -6.60
N GLY A 105 4.66 -16.57 -5.33
CA GLY A 105 5.76 -16.43 -4.37
C GLY A 105 5.95 -15.01 -3.83
N ILE A 106 4.91 -14.17 -3.93
CA ILE A 106 4.87 -12.85 -3.28
C ILE A 106 4.65 -13.06 -1.78
N ASN A 107 5.41 -12.36 -0.94
CA ASN A 107 5.27 -12.46 0.51
C ASN A 107 4.12 -11.58 1.00
N HIS A 108 2.93 -12.14 0.84
CA HIS A 108 1.64 -11.54 1.17
C HIS A 108 1.26 -11.89 2.61
N GLU A 109 1.13 -10.90 3.49
CA GLU A 109 0.98 -11.11 4.93
C GLU A 109 -0.48 -11.11 5.39
N GLY A 110 -1.38 -10.47 4.64
CA GLY A 110 -2.79 -10.44 5.02
C GLY A 110 -3.67 -9.58 4.12
N ILE A 111 -4.97 -9.62 4.41
CA ILE A 111 -6.04 -8.86 3.76
C ILE A 111 -7.04 -8.38 4.81
N ASN A 112 -7.72 -7.28 4.55
CA ASN A 112 -8.91 -6.89 5.30
C ASN A 112 -9.87 -6.04 4.47
N ALA A 113 -11.16 -6.10 4.80
CA ALA A 113 -12.13 -5.12 4.36
C ALA A 113 -11.89 -3.81 5.14
N GLU A 114 -11.85 -2.70 4.43
CA GLU A 114 -11.56 -1.39 5.00
C GLU A 114 -12.81 -0.64 5.49
N VAL A 115 -12.61 0.56 6.05
CA VAL A 115 -13.66 1.36 6.70
C VAL A 115 -14.80 1.75 5.76
N ALA A 116 -14.52 2.01 4.48
CA ALA A 116 -15.53 2.34 3.49
C ALA A 116 -16.04 1.10 2.72
N LYS A 117 -17.32 1.11 2.34
CA LYS A 117 -17.89 0.04 1.53
C LYS A 117 -17.21 -0.02 0.15
N GLY A 118 -16.74 -1.20 -0.24
CA GLY A 118 -16.00 -1.39 -1.48
C GLY A 118 -14.50 -1.09 -1.37
N GLN A 119 -14.02 -0.64 -0.21
CA GLN A 119 -12.61 -0.45 0.09
C GLN A 119 -12.01 -1.71 0.72
N TRP A 120 -10.79 -2.04 0.33
CA TRP A 120 -10.04 -3.19 0.83
C TRP A 120 -8.57 -2.85 0.99
N GLU A 121 -7.88 -3.68 1.75
CA GLU A 121 -6.45 -3.61 1.95
C GLU A 121 -5.80 -4.98 1.74
N PHE A 122 -4.59 -4.97 1.19
CA PHE A 122 -3.68 -6.11 1.24
C PHE A 122 -2.29 -5.69 1.73
N GLN A 123 -1.61 -6.59 2.45
CA GLN A 123 -0.31 -6.31 3.05
C GLN A 123 0.81 -7.13 2.41
N ILE A 124 1.89 -6.48 1.96
CA ILE A 124 3.09 -7.12 1.41
C ILE A 124 4.29 -6.80 2.29
N PHE A 125 5.05 -7.81 2.68
CA PHE A 125 6.29 -7.62 3.44
C PHE A 125 7.51 -8.08 2.64
N GLY A 126 8.49 -7.18 2.47
CA GLY A 126 9.74 -7.48 1.79
C GLY A 126 10.94 -7.36 2.72
N LYS A 127 11.73 -8.44 2.80
CA LYS A 127 13.11 -8.39 3.30
C LYS A 127 14.02 -7.94 2.18
N GLY A 128 14.32 -6.64 2.19
CA GLY A 128 15.10 -5.95 1.19
C GLY A 128 14.29 -4.86 0.48
N SER A 129 14.86 -3.67 0.39
CA SER A 129 14.22 -2.47 -0.19
C SER A 129 13.69 -2.66 -1.61
N LYS A 130 14.51 -3.14 -2.55
CA LYS A 130 14.06 -3.39 -3.93
C LYS A 130 13.08 -4.55 -4.02
N LYS A 131 13.29 -5.61 -3.23
CA LYS A 131 12.38 -6.76 -3.20
C LYS A 131 10.98 -6.37 -2.74
N ALA A 132 10.88 -5.54 -1.69
CA ALA A 132 9.62 -5.01 -1.21
C ALA A 132 8.91 -4.19 -2.31
N ALA A 133 9.65 -3.31 -2.99
CA ALA A 133 9.12 -2.49 -4.09
C ALA A 133 8.68 -3.35 -5.29
N ASP A 134 9.46 -4.35 -5.69
CA ASP A 134 9.12 -5.23 -6.82
C ASP A 134 7.86 -6.04 -6.51
N GLN A 135 7.74 -6.58 -5.28
CA GLN A 135 6.60 -7.39 -4.88
C GLN A 135 5.29 -6.59 -4.79
N ILE A 136 5.30 -5.35 -4.29
CA ILE A 136 4.07 -4.54 -4.26
C ILE A 136 3.57 -4.21 -5.67
N TRP A 137 4.49 -3.93 -6.62
CA TRP A 137 4.13 -3.71 -8.02
C TRP A 137 3.54 -4.96 -8.67
N MET A 138 4.13 -6.13 -8.41
CA MET A 138 3.59 -7.39 -8.93
C MET A 138 2.24 -7.76 -8.32
N ALA A 139 2.03 -7.49 -7.04
CA ALA A 139 0.73 -7.68 -6.39
C ALA A 139 -0.34 -6.79 -7.01
N ARG A 140 -0.04 -5.51 -7.27
CA ARG A 140 -0.95 -4.58 -7.98
C ARG A 140 -1.26 -5.04 -9.41
N TYR A 141 -0.26 -5.56 -10.14
CA TYR A 141 -0.45 -6.11 -11.48
C TYR A 141 -1.41 -7.32 -11.45
N LEU A 142 -1.21 -8.25 -10.53
CA LEU A 142 -2.08 -9.42 -10.39
C LEU A 142 -3.50 -9.03 -10.02
N LEU A 143 -3.70 -8.05 -9.13
CA LEU A 143 -5.02 -7.56 -8.76
C LEU A 143 -5.76 -6.97 -9.98
N GLN A 144 -5.13 -6.04 -10.70
CA GLN A 144 -5.73 -5.41 -11.88
C GLN A 144 -6.02 -6.45 -12.98
N ARG A 145 -5.09 -7.35 -13.26
CA ARG A 145 -5.30 -8.43 -14.23
C ARG A 145 -6.44 -9.36 -13.81
N LEU A 146 -6.59 -9.64 -12.52
CA LEU A 146 -7.69 -10.44 -12.01
C LEU A 146 -9.03 -9.74 -12.22
N THR A 147 -9.12 -8.44 -11.93
CA THR A 147 -10.40 -7.72 -12.00
C THR A 147 -10.91 -7.50 -13.43
N GLU A 148 -10.05 -7.62 -14.44
CA GLU A 148 -10.45 -7.61 -15.86
C GLU A 148 -11.61 -8.58 -16.16
N LYS A 149 -11.57 -9.81 -15.62
CA LYS A 149 -12.62 -10.82 -15.87
C LYS A 149 -13.94 -10.51 -15.18
N TYR A 150 -13.92 -9.65 -14.16
CA TYR A 150 -15.09 -9.19 -13.43
C TYR A 150 -15.66 -7.88 -13.97
N GLY A 151 -14.96 -7.20 -14.88
CA GLY A 151 -15.37 -5.87 -15.35
C GLY A 151 -15.31 -4.81 -14.25
N ILE A 152 -14.38 -4.96 -13.30
CA ILE A 152 -14.21 -4.07 -12.15
C ILE A 152 -12.83 -3.41 -12.25
N ASP A 153 -12.79 -2.10 -12.01
CA ASP A 153 -11.56 -1.32 -11.94
C ASP A 153 -11.03 -1.24 -10.50
N ILE A 154 -9.72 -0.99 -10.36
CA ILE A 154 -9.08 -0.69 -9.09
C ILE A 154 -8.73 0.79 -9.03
N GLU A 155 -9.24 1.47 -8.01
CA GLU A 155 -8.93 2.86 -7.72
C GLU A 155 -7.94 2.97 -6.55
N TYR A 156 -6.78 3.59 -6.82
CA TYR A 156 -5.71 3.81 -5.84
C TYR A 156 -5.60 5.27 -5.39
N HIS A 157 -6.42 6.17 -5.93
CA HIS A 157 -6.40 7.58 -5.58
C HIS A 157 -6.63 7.76 -4.07
N CYS A 158 -5.82 8.61 -3.43
CA CYS A 158 -5.77 8.71 -1.96
C CYS A 158 -7.08 9.24 -1.33
N LYS A 159 -7.93 9.90 -2.11
CA LYS A 159 -9.24 10.40 -1.66
C LYS A 159 -10.26 10.29 -2.81
N PRO A 160 -10.72 9.08 -3.15
CA PRO A 160 -11.41 8.83 -4.42
C PRO A 160 -12.85 9.36 -4.44
N LEU A 161 -13.43 9.62 -3.26
CA LEU A 161 -14.74 10.23 -3.08
C LEU A 161 -14.68 11.75 -2.80
N GLY A 162 -13.54 12.40 -3.01
CA GLY A 162 -13.39 13.85 -2.85
C GLY A 162 -13.62 14.34 -1.43
N ASP A 163 -14.10 15.59 -1.28
CA ASP A 163 -14.39 16.21 0.02
C ASP A 163 -15.72 15.67 0.61
N THR A 164 -15.67 14.42 1.04
CA THR A 164 -16.76 13.71 1.71
C THR A 164 -16.27 13.04 3.00
N ASP A 165 -17.21 12.63 3.85
CA ASP A 165 -16.96 11.97 5.14
C ASP A 165 -16.49 10.50 5.02
N TRP A 166 -16.20 10.04 3.80
CA TRP A 166 -15.67 8.71 3.53
C TRP A 166 -14.16 8.66 3.68
N ASN A 167 -13.62 7.55 4.17
CA ASN A 167 -12.18 7.38 4.32
C ASN A 167 -11.44 7.51 2.97
N GLY A 168 -10.20 7.99 3.04
CA GLY A 168 -9.28 7.93 1.90
C GLY A 168 -8.59 6.57 1.82
N SER A 169 -7.73 6.40 0.82
CA SER A 169 -6.88 5.22 0.66
C SER A 169 -5.43 5.56 0.96
N GLY A 170 -4.87 4.86 1.95
CA GLY A 170 -3.46 4.94 2.34
C GLY A 170 -2.59 3.88 1.67
N MET A 171 -1.29 4.02 1.88
CA MET A 171 -0.35 2.92 1.79
C MET A 171 0.61 3.00 2.98
N HIS A 172 0.16 2.58 4.17
CA HIS A 172 1.05 2.67 5.34
C HIS A 172 2.33 1.88 5.07
N CYS A 173 3.46 2.48 5.44
CA CYS A 173 4.79 1.93 5.22
C CYS A 173 5.42 1.63 6.58
N ASN A 174 5.37 0.36 6.96
CA ASN A 174 6.14 -0.17 8.06
C ASN A 174 7.59 -0.32 7.59
N PHE A 175 8.58 0.12 8.36
CA PHE A 175 9.98 -0.06 7.99
C PHE A 175 10.86 -0.39 9.20
N SER A 176 11.95 -1.12 8.95
CA SER A 176 13.03 -1.28 9.91
C SER A 176 14.36 -1.55 9.22
N THR A 177 15.44 -1.06 9.80
CA THR A 177 16.81 -1.48 9.43
C THR A 177 17.29 -2.54 10.42
N LYS A 178 18.35 -3.27 10.06
CA LYS A 178 19.03 -4.17 10.99
C LYS A 178 19.42 -3.48 12.30
N TYR A 179 19.95 -2.25 12.22
CA TYR A 179 20.30 -1.47 13.41
C TYR A 179 19.09 -1.21 14.30
N MET A 180 17.93 -0.86 13.73
CA MET A 180 16.69 -0.67 14.52
C MET A 180 16.24 -1.96 15.23
N ARG A 181 16.42 -3.12 14.59
CA ARG A 181 15.97 -4.41 15.12
C ARG A 181 16.92 -5.00 16.18
N GLU A 182 18.22 -4.76 16.04
CA GLU A 182 19.24 -5.43 16.86
C GLU A 182 19.91 -4.53 17.91
N VAL A 183 19.98 -3.22 17.66
CA VAL A 183 20.70 -2.26 18.52
C VAL A 183 19.78 -1.14 19.00
N GLY A 184 19.24 -0.35 18.06
CA GLY A 184 18.19 0.63 18.31
C GLY A 184 18.41 1.52 19.53
N GLY A 185 17.37 1.60 20.38
CA GLY A 185 17.34 2.39 21.59
C GLY A 185 16.69 3.77 21.40
N LYS A 186 16.18 4.32 22.50
CA LYS A 186 15.44 5.59 22.52
C LYS A 186 16.19 6.73 21.84
N ALA A 187 17.48 6.92 22.15
CA ALA A 187 18.28 8.01 21.58
C ALA A 187 18.42 7.91 20.05
N TYR A 188 18.61 6.69 19.52
CA TYR A 188 18.64 6.46 18.07
C TYR A 188 17.27 6.76 17.44
N PHE A 189 16.18 6.29 18.08
CA PHE A 189 14.83 6.50 17.57
C PHE A 189 14.45 7.99 17.57
N GLU A 190 14.77 8.74 18.63
CA GLU A 190 14.54 10.19 18.69
C GLU A 190 15.35 10.93 17.61
N ALA A 191 16.61 10.55 17.39
CA ALA A 191 17.42 11.10 16.30
C ALA A 191 16.84 10.77 14.91
N LEU A 192 16.29 9.57 14.73
CA LEU A 192 15.61 9.15 13.50
C LEU A 192 14.33 9.97 13.27
N MET A 193 13.49 10.17 14.28
CA MET A 193 12.29 11.01 14.17
C MET A 193 12.63 12.46 13.85
N ALA A 194 13.71 13.01 14.42
CA ALA A 194 14.21 14.33 14.07
C ALA A 194 14.63 14.44 12.59
N GLN A 195 15.14 13.36 11.98
CA GLN A 195 15.39 13.35 10.53
C GLN A 195 14.09 13.32 9.72
N PHE A 196 13.06 12.58 10.15
CA PHE A 196 11.76 12.63 9.46
C PHE A 196 11.14 14.02 9.52
N GLU A 197 11.19 14.69 10.67
CA GLU A 197 10.71 16.07 10.80
C GLU A 197 11.47 17.02 9.88
N LYS A 198 12.81 16.95 9.89
CA LYS A 198 13.67 17.79 9.07
C LYS A 198 13.40 17.64 7.57
N ASN A 199 13.10 16.43 7.10
CA ASN A 199 12.90 16.12 5.69
C ASN A 199 11.42 15.96 5.31
N LEU A 200 10.48 16.47 6.12
CA LEU A 200 9.04 16.28 5.95
C LEU A 200 8.57 16.55 4.51
N MET A 201 8.96 17.70 3.94
CA MET A 201 8.48 18.08 2.61
C MET A 201 9.07 17.20 1.50
N ASP A 202 10.30 16.74 1.65
CA ASP A 202 10.91 15.80 0.68
C ASP A 202 10.16 14.47 0.69
N HIS A 203 9.74 13.98 1.86
CA HIS A 203 8.87 12.82 1.99
C HIS A 203 7.48 13.06 1.37
N ILE A 204 6.81 14.16 1.71
CA ILE A 204 5.47 14.50 1.17
C ILE A 204 5.48 14.58 -0.36
N ASN A 205 6.52 15.16 -0.95
CA ASN A 205 6.66 15.29 -2.40
C ASN A 205 6.72 13.95 -3.15
N VAL A 206 7.06 12.85 -2.46
CA VAL A 206 7.16 11.51 -3.06
C VAL A 206 6.15 10.50 -2.51
N TYR A 207 5.29 10.89 -1.55
CA TYR A 207 4.27 10.03 -0.94
C TYR A 207 2.97 9.93 -1.74
N GLY A 208 2.98 10.39 -2.98
CA GLY A 208 1.87 10.30 -3.92
C GLY A 208 1.21 11.66 -4.20
N PRO A 209 0.63 11.85 -5.40
CA PRO A 209 -0.06 13.08 -5.76
C PRO A 209 -1.32 13.28 -4.91
N ASP A 210 -1.76 14.52 -4.77
CA ASP A 210 -3.03 14.91 -4.12
C ASP A 210 -3.20 14.47 -2.66
N ASN A 211 -2.11 14.05 -2.01
CA ASN A 211 -2.18 13.50 -0.65
C ASN A 211 -2.59 14.55 0.39
N ASP A 212 -2.50 15.85 0.07
CA ASP A 212 -3.07 16.95 0.85
C ASP A 212 -4.59 16.87 0.99
N LYS A 213 -5.28 16.22 0.05
CA LYS A 213 -6.73 15.94 0.11
C LYS A 213 -7.07 14.83 1.12
N ARG A 214 -6.12 13.96 1.45
CA ARG A 214 -6.29 12.85 2.41
C ARG A 214 -5.75 13.23 3.79
N LEU A 215 -4.50 13.72 3.85
CA LEU A 215 -3.75 14.06 5.05
C LEU A 215 -4.19 15.41 5.62
N THR A 216 -5.36 15.41 6.26
CA THR A 216 -6.05 16.62 6.73
C THR A 216 -6.08 16.77 8.25
N GLY A 217 -5.63 15.76 9.00
CA GLY A 217 -5.82 15.69 10.45
C GLY A 217 -7.13 15.02 10.88
N LYS A 218 -7.97 14.62 9.91
CA LYS A 218 -9.24 13.89 10.12
C LYS A 218 -9.09 12.44 9.67
N HIS A 219 -10.04 11.57 10.05
CA HIS A 219 -10.12 10.17 9.60
C HIS A 219 -8.79 9.42 9.75
N GLU A 220 -8.26 9.43 10.98
CA GLU A 220 -7.03 8.70 11.32
C GLU A 220 -5.81 9.12 10.47
N THR A 221 -5.72 10.41 10.07
CA THR A 221 -4.55 10.97 9.39
C THR A 221 -3.94 12.12 10.17
N ALA A 222 -2.63 12.33 10.00
CA ALA A 222 -1.97 13.58 10.35
C ALA A 222 -2.16 14.64 9.24
N PRO A 223 -2.14 15.94 9.54
CA PRO A 223 -2.07 16.97 8.51
C PRO A 223 -0.74 16.89 7.73
N TRP A 224 -0.78 17.03 6.40
CA TRP A 224 0.39 16.84 5.53
C TRP A 224 1.58 17.76 5.84
N ASN A 225 1.31 18.94 6.41
CA ASN A 225 2.30 20.01 6.61
C ASN A 225 2.89 20.05 8.03
N LYS A 226 2.61 19.05 8.87
CA LYS A 226 3.15 18.98 10.22
C LYS A 226 3.52 17.54 10.57
N PHE A 227 4.78 17.35 10.96
CA PHE A 227 5.26 16.07 11.44
C PHE A 227 4.81 15.81 12.89
N SER A 228 4.43 14.58 13.18
CA SER A 228 4.22 14.07 14.54
C SER A 228 4.52 12.58 14.59
N TYR A 229 4.93 12.10 15.77
CA TYR A 229 5.01 10.67 16.04
C TYR A 229 4.48 10.36 17.44
N GLY A 230 3.94 9.16 17.63
CA GLY A 230 3.33 8.78 18.90
C GLY A 230 3.17 7.29 19.08
N VAL A 231 3.19 6.86 20.35
CA VAL A 231 2.98 5.46 20.73
C VAL A 231 1.51 5.13 20.59
N ALA A 232 1.20 4.16 19.71
CA ALA A 232 -0.17 3.78 19.37
C ALA A 232 -1.07 4.94 18.89
N ASP A 233 -0.48 6.07 18.48
CA ASP A 233 -1.22 7.23 17.99
C ASP A 233 -1.53 7.05 16.50
N ARG A 234 -2.81 6.86 16.18
CA ARG A 234 -3.29 6.73 14.79
C ARG A 234 -3.41 8.07 14.08
N GLY A 235 -3.42 9.21 14.79
CA GLY A 235 -3.46 10.54 14.20
C GLY A 235 -2.07 11.13 13.92
N ALA A 236 -1.00 10.39 14.24
CA ALA A 236 0.37 10.83 14.04
C ALA A 236 0.90 10.52 12.62
N SER A 237 1.89 11.28 12.16
CA SER A 237 2.57 10.99 10.88
C SER A 237 3.33 9.66 10.93
N ILE A 238 3.96 9.36 12.06
CA ILE A 238 4.60 8.06 12.34
C ILE A 238 4.01 7.46 13.62
N ARG A 239 3.38 6.31 13.49
CA ARG A 239 2.87 5.54 14.62
C ARG A 239 3.92 4.54 15.11
N VAL A 240 4.18 4.52 16.41
CA VAL A 240 5.04 3.53 17.05
C VAL A 240 4.17 2.43 17.68
N PRO A 241 4.29 1.16 17.28
CA PRO A 241 3.51 0.07 17.88
C PRO A 241 3.79 -0.06 19.38
N HIS A 242 2.76 -0.41 20.17
CA HIS A 242 2.92 -0.59 21.63
C HIS A 242 3.98 -1.66 21.97
N SER A 243 4.08 -2.70 21.14
CA SER A 243 5.05 -3.78 21.28
C SER A 243 6.50 -3.38 21.04
N PHE A 244 6.75 -2.20 20.43
CA PHE A 244 8.09 -1.71 20.14
C PHE A 244 8.79 -1.17 21.40
N ILE A 245 8.02 -0.66 22.36
CA ILE A 245 8.56 -0.10 23.60
C ILE A 245 8.60 -1.22 24.64
N LYS A 246 9.64 -2.04 24.56
CA LYS A 246 9.94 -3.05 25.57
C LYS A 246 11.28 -2.73 26.20
N ASN A 247 11.23 -2.11 27.38
CA ASN A 247 12.38 -1.64 28.16
C ASN A 247 13.14 -0.50 27.45
N ASP A 248 13.09 0.70 28.03
CA ASP A 248 13.61 1.97 27.48
C ASP A 248 15.02 1.91 26.88
#